data_AF-A0A2V9CUN3-F1
#
_entry.id   AF-A0A2V9CUN3-F1
#
_cell.length_a   1.000
_cell.length_b   1.000
_cell.length_c   1.000
_cell.angle_alpha   90.00
_cell.angle_beta   90.00
_cell.angle_gamma   90.00
#
_symmetry.space_group_name_H-M   'P 1'
#
loop_
_entity.id
_entity.type
_entity.pdbx_description
1 polymer ?
#
loop_
_entity_poly.entity_id
_entity_poly.type
_entity_poly.pdbx_seq_one_letter_code
_entity_poly.pdbx_strand_id
1 'polypeptide(L)'
;MAKIGQALFIFADFTCATRLRCFTLSAMAPGRKLFLTHAGELAHLLVTAIARDAMAMAFVRGYADRHDRRKVVANVERLREMESRISREALLLIAAEVRRLLPRAFGLSHNAPSEDLALCDVFFAEFLEALGRALEWPLAEAGTEALAFRKDLETYTKWRERHPLHQGARTASGADSPFSDRCAILLDSAMMDQARQAAGEFQSDLLRLGTRIFGQLGGRPSQPRPSSGTKARTTDTRGRGRAVRDGNKNALSERKPAKRASGSRRH
;
A
#
# COMPACT_ATOMS: atom_id res chain seq x y z
N MET A 1 45.83 -8.14 -9.37
CA MET A 1 45.30 -7.84 -8.03
C MET A 1 44.89 -6.37 -7.99
N ALA A 2 43.61 -6.06 -8.18
CA ALA A 2 43.10 -4.69 -8.16
C ALA A 2 42.22 -4.52 -6.91
N LYS A 3 42.59 -3.56 -6.06
CA LYS A 3 41.85 -3.17 -4.86
C LYS A 3 40.58 -2.43 -5.28
N ILE A 4 39.44 -2.95 -4.82
CA ILE A 4 38.12 -2.32 -4.94
C ILE A 4 38.08 -1.17 -3.95
N GLY A 5 38.16 0.07 -4.45
CA GLY A 5 37.90 1.27 -3.68
C GLY A 5 36.41 1.48 -3.52
N GLN A 6 35.91 1.33 -2.29
CA GLN A 6 34.58 1.78 -1.87
C GLN A 6 34.49 3.30 -2.09
N ALA A 7 33.68 3.71 -3.06
CA ALA A 7 33.29 5.11 -3.20
C ALA A 7 32.06 5.37 -2.31
N LEU A 8 32.33 6.01 -1.17
CA LEU A 8 31.34 6.56 -0.26
C LEU A 8 30.70 7.77 -0.95
N PHE A 9 29.53 7.62 -1.56
CA PHE A 9 28.81 8.76 -2.17
C PHE A 9 27.84 9.37 -1.16
N ILE A 10 28.27 10.48 -0.57
CA ILE A 10 27.48 11.38 0.26
C ILE A 10 26.68 12.28 -0.67
N PHE A 11 25.37 12.06 -0.77
CA PHE A 11 24.42 13.01 -1.35
C PHE A 11 24.30 14.21 -0.39
N ALA A 12 25.05 15.28 -0.65
CA ALA A 12 25.23 16.39 0.29
C ALA A 12 24.09 17.43 0.33
N ASP A 13 22.96 17.22 -0.35
CA ASP A 13 21.78 18.13 -0.28
C ASP A 13 20.50 17.47 0.29
N PHE A 14 20.64 16.28 0.90
CA PHE A 14 19.62 15.67 1.76
C PHE A 14 19.83 16.02 3.24
N THR A 15 20.25 17.25 3.51
CA THR A 15 20.38 17.74 4.89
C THR A 15 19.00 17.97 5.50
N CYS A 16 18.37 16.90 5.96
CA CYS A 16 17.59 16.91 7.20
C CYS A 16 18.57 17.11 8.38
N ALA A 17 19.40 18.15 8.30
CA ALA A 17 20.29 18.61 9.35
C ALA A 17 19.59 19.76 10.07
N THR A 18 18.39 19.51 10.59
CA THR A 18 17.85 20.36 11.65
C THR A 18 16.92 19.52 12.52
N ARG A 19 17.48 19.11 13.66
CA ARG A 19 16.85 18.43 14.82
C ARG A 19 16.73 16.90 14.78
N LEU A 20 17.75 16.20 14.30
CA LEU A 20 18.06 14.87 14.86
C LEU A 20 18.69 15.08 16.24
N ARG A 21 17.86 15.18 17.30
CA ARG A 21 18.34 14.76 18.62
C ARG A 21 18.76 13.30 18.47
N CYS A 22 19.95 12.97 18.96
CA CYS A 22 20.58 11.67 18.90
C CYS A 22 19.62 10.53 19.30
N PHE A 23 18.84 10.02 18.35
CA PHE A 23 18.26 8.70 18.47
C PHE A 23 19.42 7.74 18.25
N THR A 24 19.92 7.16 19.34
CA THR A 24 20.87 6.06 19.22
C THR A 24 20.11 4.92 18.56
N LEU A 25 20.34 4.71 17.25
CA LEU A 25 19.88 3.53 16.54
C LEU A 25 20.19 2.27 17.37
N SER A 26 21.28 2.24 18.16
CA SER A 26 21.59 1.18 19.12
C SER A 26 20.46 0.76 20.06
N ALA A 27 19.60 1.68 20.53
CA ALA A 27 18.52 1.38 21.48
C ALA A 27 17.22 0.83 20.84
N MET A 28 17.11 0.84 19.50
CA MET A 28 15.91 0.35 18.82
C MET A 28 15.85 -1.18 18.82
N ALA A 29 14.66 -1.73 19.09
CA ALA A 29 14.39 -3.15 18.93
C ALA A 29 14.80 -3.61 17.51
N PRO A 30 15.49 -4.76 17.37
CA PRO A 30 16.03 -5.23 16.08
C PRO A 30 15.01 -5.23 14.93
N GLY A 31 13.73 -5.53 15.21
CA GLY A 31 12.66 -5.51 14.22
C GLY A 31 12.35 -4.12 13.64
N ARG A 32 12.56 -3.03 14.40
CA ARG A 32 12.34 -1.66 13.92
C ARG A 32 13.49 -1.17 13.02
N LYS A 33 14.70 -1.69 13.21
CA LYS A 33 15.86 -1.40 12.35
C LYS A 33 15.72 -2.03 10.96
N LEU A 34 15.27 -3.29 10.93
CA LEU A 34 14.96 -3.99 9.69
C LEU A 34 13.85 -3.29 8.90
N PHE A 35 12.91 -2.67 9.60
CA PHE A 35 11.87 -1.90 8.96
C PHE A 35 12.42 -0.68 8.20
N LEU A 36 13.40 0.05 8.74
CA LEU A 36 14.03 1.16 8.02
C LEU A 36 14.76 0.70 6.74
N THR A 37 15.37 -0.49 6.74
CA THR A 37 15.99 -1.05 5.54
C THR A 37 14.98 -1.43 4.44
N HIS A 38 13.70 -1.64 4.79
CA HIS A 38 12.64 -1.92 3.81
C HIS A 38 12.18 -0.67 3.05
N ALA A 39 12.54 0.55 3.47
CA ALA A 39 12.16 1.77 2.76
C ALA A 39 12.73 1.81 1.33
N GLY A 40 13.99 1.39 1.16
CA GLY A 40 14.62 1.31 -0.15
C GLY A 40 14.06 0.19 -1.03
N GLU A 41 13.77 -0.97 -0.43
CA GLU A 41 13.13 -2.10 -1.12
C GLU A 41 11.73 -1.73 -1.62
N LEU A 42 10.93 -1.04 -0.78
CA LEU A 42 9.61 -0.53 -1.14
C LEU A 42 9.69 0.39 -2.36
N ALA A 43 10.59 1.37 -2.34
CA ALA A 43 10.77 2.31 -3.44
C ALA A 43 11.12 1.58 -4.74
N HIS A 44 12.05 0.62 -4.69
CA HIS A 44 12.46 -0.15 -5.85
C HIS A 44 11.33 -1.01 -6.43
N LEU A 45 10.58 -1.70 -5.57
CA LEU A 45 9.43 -2.52 -5.98
C LEU A 45 8.33 -1.67 -6.62
N LEU A 46 8.03 -0.49 -6.06
CA LEU A 46 7.03 0.42 -6.61
C LEU A 46 7.43 0.98 -7.97
N VAL A 47 8.68 1.46 -8.12
CA VAL A 47 9.14 1.98 -9.41
C VAL A 47 9.17 0.87 -10.46
N THR A 48 9.61 -0.34 -10.08
CA THR A 48 9.59 -1.48 -11.00
C THR A 48 8.17 -1.80 -11.45
N ALA A 49 7.22 -1.92 -10.51
CA ALA A 49 5.84 -2.24 -10.84
C ALA A 49 5.12 -1.16 -11.67
N ILE A 50 5.46 0.12 -11.50
CA ILE A 50 4.73 1.22 -12.15
C ILE A 50 5.40 1.66 -13.45
N ALA A 51 6.71 1.93 -13.39
CA ALA A 51 7.46 2.47 -14.50
C ALA A 51 8.05 1.37 -15.40
N ARG A 52 8.52 0.24 -14.82
CA ARG A 52 9.17 -0.82 -15.61
C ARG A 52 8.20 -1.86 -16.14
N ASP A 53 7.17 -2.23 -15.37
CA ASP A 53 6.10 -3.15 -15.82
C ASP A 53 5.03 -2.44 -16.68
N ALA A 54 5.31 -1.20 -17.09
CA ALA A 54 4.54 -0.44 -18.07
C ALA A 54 3.04 -0.29 -17.74
N MET A 55 2.67 -0.21 -16.44
CA MET A 55 1.27 -0.06 -16.02
C MET A 55 0.64 1.22 -16.57
N ALA A 56 1.37 2.33 -16.58
CA ALA A 56 0.90 3.58 -17.17
C ALA A 56 0.68 3.45 -18.69
N MET A 57 1.59 2.79 -19.40
CA MET A 57 1.45 2.52 -20.84
C MET A 57 0.24 1.63 -21.14
N ALA A 58 0.05 0.56 -20.36
CA ALA A 58 -1.08 -0.35 -20.49
C ALA A 58 -2.41 0.38 -20.23
N PHE A 59 -2.45 1.27 -19.23
CA PHE A 59 -3.58 2.13 -18.96
C PHE A 59 -3.91 3.04 -20.16
N VAL A 60 -2.92 3.77 -20.68
CA VAL A 60 -3.12 4.69 -21.81
C VAL A 60 -3.61 3.96 -23.06
N ARG A 61 -2.98 2.82 -23.41
CA ARG A 61 -3.41 2.00 -24.56
C ARG A 61 -4.82 1.44 -24.36
N GLY A 62 -5.09 0.91 -23.17
CA GLY A 62 -6.41 0.40 -22.82
C GLY A 62 -7.51 1.47 -22.90
N TYR A 63 -7.21 2.71 -22.49
CA TYR A 63 -8.13 3.83 -22.68
C TYR A 63 -8.37 4.14 -24.17
N ALA A 64 -7.29 4.25 -24.95
CA ALA A 64 -7.39 4.57 -26.37
C ALA A 64 -8.20 3.52 -27.14
N ASP A 65 -8.01 2.23 -26.82
CA ASP A 65 -8.75 1.14 -27.43
C ASP A 65 -10.23 1.13 -27.04
N ARG A 66 -10.54 1.35 -25.75
CA ARG A 66 -11.94 1.35 -25.26
C ARG A 66 -12.79 2.50 -25.80
N HIS A 67 -12.19 3.64 -26.12
CA HIS A 67 -12.90 4.84 -26.57
C HIS A 67 -12.68 5.18 -28.05
N ASP A 68 -12.07 4.28 -28.82
CA ASP A 68 -11.70 4.49 -30.23
C ASP A 68 -10.85 5.76 -30.47
N ARG A 69 -9.94 6.04 -29.52
CA ARG A 69 -9.07 7.21 -29.52
C ARG A 69 -7.64 6.87 -29.94
N ARG A 70 -7.48 6.09 -31.01
CA ARG A 70 -6.16 5.64 -31.52
C ARG A 70 -5.16 6.78 -31.78
N LYS A 71 -5.66 7.99 -32.09
CA LYS A 71 -4.84 9.19 -32.26
C LYS A 71 -4.07 9.59 -30.99
N VAL A 72 -4.58 9.24 -29.80
CA VAL A 72 -3.91 9.49 -28.51
C VAL A 72 -2.57 8.74 -28.41
N VAL A 73 -2.50 7.55 -28.99
CA VAL A 73 -1.32 6.67 -28.99
C VAL A 73 -0.53 6.66 -30.30
N ALA A 74 -0.97 7.43 -31.31
CA ALA A 74 -0.39 7.38 -32.65
C ALA A 74 1.02 7.99 -32.74
N ASN A 75 1.29 9.05 -31.94
CA ASN A 75 2.61 9.66 -31.87
C ASN A 75 3.41 9.04 -30.72
N VAL A 76 4.52 8.39 -31.03
CA VAL A 76 5.36 7.65 -30.08
C VAL A 76 6.02 8.57 -29.04
N GLU A 77 6.47 9.76 -29.44
CA GLU A 77 7.10 10.72 -28.53
C GLU A 77 6.09 11.27 -27.53
N ARG A 78 4.92 11.70 -28.03
CA ARG A 78 3.80 12.15 -27.19
C ARG A 78 3.34 11.05 -26.24
N LEU A 79 3.30 9.80 -26.72
CA LEU A 79 2.91 8.64 -25.92
C LEU A 79 3.90 8.38 -24.77
N ARG A 80 5.21 8.45 -25.03
CA ARG A 80 6.26 8.32 -24.00
C ARG A 80 6.21 9.45 -22.98
N GLU A 81 6.00 10.69 -23.44
CA GLU A 81 5.86 11.84 -22.54
C GLU A 81 4.63 11.68 -21.62
N MET A 82 3.49 11.29 -22.19
CA MET A 82 2.26 11.05 -21.44
C MET A 82 2.42 9.91 -20.43
N GLU A 83 3.06 8.81 -20.82
CA GLU A 83 3.41 7.71 -19.90
C GLU A 83 4.26 8.18 -18.73
N SER A 84 5.34 8.92 -19.02
CA SER A 84 6.25 9.43 -17.98
C SER A 84 5.50 10.31 -16.98
N ARG A 85 4.64 11.22 -17.47
CA ARG A 85 3.81 12.08 -16.61
C ARG A 85 2.80 11.29 -15.79
N ILE A 86 2.07 10.35 -16.39
CA ILE A 86 1.10 9.51 -15.66
C ILE A 86 1.82 8.63 -14.62
N SER A 87 2.99 8.08 -14.95
CA SER A 87 3.81 7.29 -14.02
C SER A 87 4.24 8.13 -12.81
N ARG A 88 4.65 9.38 -13.04
CA ARG A 88 4.97 10.33 -11.96
C ARG A 88 3.76 10.59 -11.06
N GLU A 89 2.58 10.86 -11.62
CA GLU A 89 1.35 11.06 -10.83
C GLU A 89 0.98 9.79 -10.04
N ALA A 90 1.19 8.60 -10.60
CA ALA A 90 0.95 7.33 -9.92
C ALA A 90 1.88 7.13 -8.71
N LEU A 91 3.15 7.50 -8.85
CA LEU A 91 4.13 7.45 -7.77
C LEU A 91 3.81 8.46 -6.66
N LEU A 92 3.37 9.68 -7.02
CA LEU A 92 2.91 10.68 -6.04
C LEU A 92 1.73 10.16 -5.21
N LEU A 93 0.74 9.58 -5.89
CA LEU A 93 -0.44 8.98 -5.25
C LEU A 93 -0.05 7.86 -4.27
N ILE A 94 0.80 6.93 -4.71
CA ILE A 94 1.20 5.80 -3.88
C ILE A 94 2.11 6.24 -2.73
N ALA A 95 3.02 7.19 -2.96
CA ALA A 95 3.85 7.75 -1.89
C ALA A 95 2.98 8.38 -0.79
N ALA A 96 1.93 9.12 -1.16
CA ALA A 96 0.99 9.66 -0.18
C ALA A 96 0.21 8.55 0.57
N GLU A 97 -0.14 7.46 -0.11
CA GLU A 97 -0.77 6.30 0.55
C GLU A 97 0.19 5.58 1.50
N VAL A 98 1.46 5.39 1.12
CA VAL A 98 2.50 4.83 2.00
C VAL A 98 2.60 5.68 3.28
N ARG A 99 2.71 7.01 3.16
CA ARG A 99 2.76 7.91 4.32
C ARG A 99 1.57 7.70 5.26
N ARG A 100 0.37 7.56 4.70
CA ARG A 100 -0.86 7.32 5.45
C ARG A 100 -0.88 5.96 6.16
N LEU A 101 -0.27 4.93 5.57
CA LEU A 101 -0.23 3.56 6.11
C LEU A 101 0.83 3.38 7.20
N LEU A 102 1.88 4.20 7.22
CA LEU A 102 3.03 4.05 8.14
C LEU A 102 2.64 3.95 9.61
N PRO A 103 1.84 4.86 10.20
CA PRO A 103 1.51 4.77 11.62
C PRO A 103 0.87 3.43 12.00
N ARG A 104 -0.04 2.93 11.14
CA ARG A 104 -0.68 1.64 11.35
C ARG A 104 0.31 0.47 11.20
N ALA A 105 1.25 0.56 10.27
CA ALA A 105 2.27 -0.47 10.05
C ALA A 105 3.21 -0.63 11.25
N PHE A 106 3.56 0.49 11.87
CA PHE A 106 4.34 0.53 13.12
C PHE A 106 3.51 0.17 14.37
N GLY A 107 2.22 -0.13 14.21
CA GLY A 107 1.31 -0.46 15.33
C GLY A 107 1.00 0.74 16.22
N LEU A 108 1.13 1.95 15.70
CA LEU A 108 0.97 3.18 16.47
C LEU A 108 -0.51 3.47 16.73
N SER A 109 -0.80 3.78 18.00
CA SER A 109 -2.08 4.33 18.41
C SER A 109 -2.22 5.78 17.93
N HIS A 110 -3.44 6.30 17.90
CA HIS A 110 -3.72 7.70 17.60
C HIS A 110 -2.99 8.68 18.54
N ASN A 111 -2.64 8.24 19.76
CA ASN A 111 -1.88 9.02 20.75
C ASN A 111 -0.42 8.56 20.87
N ALA A 112 0.19 8.14 19.76
CA ALA A 112 1.57 7.68 19.77
C ALA A 112 2.54 8.75 20.30
N PRO A 113 3.57 8.35 21.06
CA PRO A 113 4.61 9.28 21.50
C PRO A 113 5.33 9.90 20.30
N SER A 114 5.85 11.11 20.48
CA SER A 114 6.53 11.87 19.41
C SER A 114 7.70 11.11 18.78
N GLU A 115 8.36 10.23 19.53
CA GLU A 115 9.47 9.41 19.05
C GLU A 115 9.04 8.39 17.99
N ASP A 116 7.88 7.76 18.17
CA ASP A 116 7.36 6.79 17.22
C ASP A 116 6.88 7.47 15.92
N LEU A 117 6.34 8.69 16.02
CA LEU A 117 6.01 9.51 14.85
C LEU A 117 7.28 9.95 14.10
N ALA A 118 8.34 10.30 14.82
CA ALA A 118 9.63 10.63 14.21
C ALA A 118 10.23 9.43 13.45
N LEU A 119 10.00 8.20 13.90
CA LEU A 119 10.40 7.00 13.14
C LEU A 119 9.65 6.86 11.81
N CYS A 120 8.35 7.18 11.78
CA CYS A 120 7.60 7.23 10.52
C CYS A 120 8.18 8.27 9.56
N ASP A 121 8.54 9.45 10.06
CA ASP A 121 9.14 10.51 9.26
C ASP A 121 10.52 10.11 8.71
N VAL A 122 11.35 9.47 9.53
CA VAL A 122 12.67 8.93 9.09
C VAL A 122 12.48 7.86 8.02
N PHE A 123 11.58 6.88 8.23
CA PHE A 123 11.28 5.88 7.20
C PHE A 123 10.84 6.54 5.90
N PHE A 124 9.93 7.52 5.99
CA PHE A 124 9.37 8.16 4.80
C PHE A 124 10.43 8.99 4.05
N ALA A 125 11.34 9.64 4.76
CA ALA A 125 12.46 10.35 4.16
C ALA A 125 13.38 9.39 3.39
N GLU A 126 13.78 8.27 3.99
CA GLU A 126 14.59 7.22 3.36
C GLU A 126 13.88 6.62 2.13
N PHE A 127 12.56 6.40 2.24
CA PHE A 127 11.74 5.93 1.12
C PHE A 127 11.76 6.91 -0.06
N LEU A 128 11.58 8.21 0.19
CA LEU A 128 11.60 9.22 -0.87
C LEU A 128 13.00 9.38 -1.51
N GLU A 129 14.05 9.27 -0.71
CA GLU A 129 15.42 9.29 -1.24
C GLU A 129 15.69 8.08 -2.15
N ALA A 130 15.32 6.89 -1.70
CA ALA A 130 15.44 5.68 -2.50
C ALA A 130 14.55 5.73 -3.76
N LEU A 131 13.39 6.37 -3.68
CA LEU A 131 12.51 6.60 -4.82
C LEU A 131 13.18 7.49 -5.88
N GLY A 132 13.79 8.59 -5.47
CA GLY A 132 14.55 9.46 -6.38
C GLY A 132 15.71 8.73 -7.05
N ARG A 133 16.43 7.87 -6.31
CA ARG A 133 17.48 7.00 -6.86
C ARG A 133 16.93 5.99 -7.88
N ALA A 134 15.81 5.35 -7.57
CA ALA A 134 15.18 4.37 -8.45
C ALA A 134 14.59 4.99 -9.73
N LEU A 135 14.24 6.28 -9.70
CA LEU A 135 13.82 7.07 -10.86
C LEU A 135 14.99 7.57 -11.73
N GLU A 136 16.24 7.35 -11.29
CA GLU A 136 17.44 7.72 -12.04
C GLU A 136 17.46 9.20 -12.46
N TRP A 137 17.02 10.11 -11.57
CA TRP A 137 17.04 11.54 -11.86
C TRP A 137 18.45 12.02 -12.25
N PRO A 138 18.59 12.81 -13.32
CA PRO A 138 19.89 13.33 -13.74
C PRO A 138 20.58 14.06 -12.58
N LEU A 139 21.86 13.77 -12.34
CA LEU A 139 22.57 14.27 -11.15
C LEU A 139 22.53 15.80 -11.03
N ALA A 140 22.58 16.51 -12.16
CA ALA A 140 22.52 17.97 -12.23
C ALA A 140 21.16 18.55 -11.81
N GLU A 141 20.08 17.79 -11.95
CA GLU A 141 18.69 18.21 -11.74
C GLU A 141 18.02 17.48 -10.56
N ALA A 142 18.71 16.52 -9.94
CA ALA A 142 18.16 15.67 -8.89
C ALA A 142 17.59 16.47 -7.71
N GLY A 143 18.25 17.56 -7.31
CA GLY A 143 17.77 18.43 -6.24
C GLY A 143 16.49 19.18 -6.59
N THR A 144 16.41 19.71 -7.82
CA THR A 144 15.22 20.42 -8.32
C THR A 144 14.05 19.49 -8.54
N GLU A 145 14.29 18.31 -9.12
CA GLU A 145 13.27 17.27 -9.31
C GLU A 145 12.72 16.75 -7.97
N ALA A 146 13.60 16.50 -6.99
CA ALA A 146 13.19 16.12 -5.64
C ALA A 146 12.30 17.18 -4.98
N LEU A 147 12.64 18.46 -5.14
CA LEU A 147 11.85 19.56 -4.58
C LEU A 147 10.48 19.69 -5.28
N ALA A 148 10.44 19.60 -6.62
CA ALA A 148 9.21 19.61 -7.39
C ALA A 148 8.30 18.43 -7.00
N PHE A 149 8.86 17.22 -6.88
CA PHE A 149 8.15 16.03 -6.46
C PHE A 149 7.55 16.20 -5.04
N ARG A 150 8.33 16.69 -4.07
CA ARG A 150 7.85 16.93 -2.70
C ARG A 150 6.72 17.95 -2.66
N LYS A 151 6.82 19.02 -3.44
CA LYS A 151 5.77 20.04 -3.54
C LYS A 151 4.47 19.44 -4.07
N ASP A 152 4.53 18.65 -5.12
CA ASP A 152 3.34 17.97 -5.65
C ASP A 152 2.78 16.94 -4.66
N LEU A 153 3.66 16.20 -3.98
CA LEU A 153 3.29 15.18 -3.01
C LEU A 153 2.48 15.75 -1.83
N GLU A 154 2.69 17.00 -1.47
CA GLU A 154 1.91 17.68 -0.42
C GLU A 154 0.41 17.72 -0.78
N THR A 155 0.08 17.97 -2.05
CA THR A 155 -1.31 17.98 -2.55
C THR A 155 -1.95 16.61 -2.36
N TYR A 156 -1.22 15.56 -2.72
CA TYR A 156 -1.69 14.18 -2.57
C TYR A 156 -1.80 13.76 -1.11
N THR A 157 -0.86 14.16 -0.26
CA THR A 157 -0.87 13.85 1.18
C THR A 157 -2.11 14.42 1.85
N LYS A 158 -2.37 15.72 1.67
CA LYS A 158 -3.57 16.41 2.21
C LYS A 158 -4.89 15.82 1.69
N TRP A 159 -4.89 15.31 0.46
CA TRP A 159 -6.05 14.63 -0.08
C TRP A 159 -6.21 13.23 0.52
N ARG A 160 -5.15 12.42 0.61
CA ARG A 160 -5.19 11.06 1.18
C ARG A 160 -5.60 11.04 2.65
N GLU A 161 -5.19 12.03 3.44
CA GLU A 161 -5.60 12.18 4.84
C GLU A 161 -7.11 12.35 5.00
N ARG A 162 -7.75 13.11 4.10
CA ARG A 162 -9.19 13.38 4.12
C ARG A 162 -10.04 12.25 3.51
N HIS A 163 -9.44 11.46 2.62
CA HIS A 163 -10.15 10.44 1.86
C HIS A 163 -9.56 9.03 2.09
N PRO A 164 -9.57 8.48 3.31
CA PRO A 164 -9.08 7.12 3.54
C PRO A 164 -9.84 6.11 2.67
N LEU A 165 -9.18 5.01 2.30
CA LEU A 165 -9.81 3.90 1.57
C LEU A 165 -10.92 3.27 2.44
N HIS A 166 -12.12 3.83 2.43
CA HIS A 166 -13.28 3.22 3.07
C HIS A 166 -13.75 2.04 2.22
N GLN A 167 -13.76 0.84 2.82
CA GLN A 167 -14.16 -0.44 2.18
C GLN A 167 -15.66 -0.54 1.79
N GLY A 168 -16.39 0.57 1.62
CA GLY A 168 -17.85 0.53 1.42
C GLY A 168 -18.47 1.58 0.50
N ALA A 169 -17.73 2.61 0.07
CA ALA A 169 -18.33 3.66 -0.75
C ALA A 169 -18.29 3.28 -2.23
N ARG A 170 -19.25 2.46 -2.68
CA ARG A 170 -19.55 2.24 -4.11
C ARG A 170 -20.07 3.49 -4.83
N THR A 171 -20.11 4.64 -4.15
CA THR A 171 -20.74 5.88 -4.62
C THR A 171 -19.82 7.11 -4.57
N ALA A 172 -18.58 6.99 -4.10
CA ALA A 172 -17.58 8.01 -4.39
C ALA A 172 -17.13 7.81 -5.84
N SER A 173 -17.96 8.30 -6.78
CA SER A 173 -17.56 8.50 -8.17
C SER A 173 -16.15 9.07 -8.16
N GLY A 174 -15.23 8.46 -8.93
CA GLY A 174 -13.81 8.81 -8.96
C GLY A 174 -13.49 10.19 -9.55
N ALA A 175 -14.43 11.13 -9.40
CA ALA A 175 -14.47 12.45 -10.00
C ALA A 175 -13.65 13.50 -9.24
N ASP A 176 -13.45 13.36 -7.92
CA ASP A 176 -12.78 14.40 -7.10
C ASP A 176 -11.47 13.91 -6.48
N SER A 177 -10.49 13.57 -7.33
CA SER A 177 -9.12 13.34 -6.88
C SER A 177 -8.13 14.12 -7.73
N PRO A 178 -7.02 14.60 -7.12
CA PRO A 178 -5.97 15.27 -7.89
C PRO A 178 -5.37 14.34 -8.95
N PHE A 179 -5.35 13.02 -8.70
CA PHE A 179 -4.89 12.03 -9.66
C PHE A 179 -5.80 11.97 -10.90
N SER A 180 -7.11 11.78 -10.69
CA SER A 180 -8.08 11.64 -11.77
C SER A 180 -8.13 12.89 -12.63
N ASP A 181 -8.11 14.08 -12.02
CA ASP A 181 -8.14 15.34 -12.74
C ASP A 181 -6.86 15.57 -13.56
N ARG A 182 -5.68 15.41 -12.95
CA ARG A 182 -4.40 15.60 -13.65
C ARG A 182 -4.22 14.57 -14.77
N CYS A 183 -4.57 13.31 -14.52
CA CYS A 183 -4.50 12.27 -15.54
C CYS A 183 -5.50 12.51 -16.67
N ALA A 184 -6.72 12.97 -16.38
CA ALA A 184 -7.71 13.26 -17.41
C ALA A 184 -7.23 14.33 -18.40
N ILE A 185 -6.63 15.42 -17.89
CA ILE A 185 -6.05 16.49 -18.70
C ILE A 185 -4.92 15.95 -19.60
N LEU A 186 -4.05 15.09 -19.05
CA LEU A 186 -2.94 14.49 -19.80
C LEU A 186 -3.43 13.53 -20.88
N LEU A 187 -4.46 12.75 -20.55
CA LEU A 187 -4.95 11.66 -21.37
C LEU A 187 -5.79 12.16 -22.55
N ASP A 188 -6.87 12.89 -22.26
CA ASP A 188 -7.80 13.39 -23.28
C ASP A 188 -8.68 14.54 -22.79
N SER A 189 -8.23 15.77 -22.99
CA SER A 189 -8.99 16.97 -22.62
C SER A 189 -10.28 17.16 -23.42
N ALA A 190 -10.46 16.48 -24.55
CA ALA A 190 -11.71 16.53 -25.32
C ALA A 190 -12.78 15.58 -24.75
N MET A 191 -12.38 14.61 -23.92
CA MET A 191 -13.25 13.60 -23.30
C MET A 191 -13.00 13.51 -21.80
N MET A 192 -13.03 14.67 -21.12
CA MET A 192 -12.63 14.83 -19.72
C MET A 192 -13.37 13.86 -18.78
N ASP A 193 -14.68 13.68 -18.93
CA ASP A 193 -15.44 12.84 -18.00
C ASP A 193 -15.09 11.35 -18.15
N GLN A 194 -14.92 10.87 -19.39
CA GLN A 194 -14.46 9.52 -19.65
C GLN A 194 -13.02 9.32 -19.18
N ALA A 195 -12.16 10.32 -19.39
CA ALA A 195 -10.77 10.28 -18.96
C ALA A 195 -10.65 10.28 -17.43
N ARG A 196 -11.46 11.08 -16.72
CA ARG A 196 -11.56 11.06 -15.25
C ARG A 196 -12.04 9.71 -14.73
N GLN A 197 -13.09 9.15 -15.32
CA GLN A 197 -13.62 7.85 -14.93
C GLN A 197 -12.56 6.76 -15.08
N ALA A 198 -11.89 6.70 -16.23
CA ALA A 198 -10.82 5.74 -16.48
C ALA A 198 -9.62 5.95 -15.52
N ALA A 199 -9.25 7.19 -15.24
CA ALA A 199 -8.20 7.51 -14.28
C ALA A 199 -8.59 7.13 -12.84
N GLY A 200 -9.86 7.26 -12.44
CA GLY A 200 -10.35 6.83 -11.14
C GLY A 200 -10.33 5.31 -10.94
N GLU A 201 -10.61 4.54 -12.00
CA GLU A 201 -10.43 3.09 -12.01
C GLU A 201 -8.95 2.73 -11.86
N PHE A 202 -8.08 3.35 -12.66
CA PHE A 202 -6.64 3.14 -12.58
C PHE A 202 -6.05 3.53 -11.21
N GLN A 203 -6.53 4.62 -10.62
CA GLN A 203 -6.19 5.05 -9.26
C GLN A 203 -6.48 3.94 -8.24
N SER A 204 -7.63 3.29 -8.37
CA SER A 204 -8.06 2.22 -7.46
C SER A 204 -7.12 1.02 -7.55
N ASP A 205 -6.67 0.68 -8.76
CA ASP A 205 -5.71 -0.39 -8.99
C ASP A 205 -4.32 -0.05 -8.42
N LEU A 206 -3.86 1.19 -8.62
CA LEU A 206 -2.60 1.69 -8.05
C LEU A 206 -2.59 1.65 -6.52
N LEU A 207 -3.67 2.09 -5.87
CA LEU A 207 -3.78 2.06 -4.41
C LEU A 207 -3.81 0.62 -3.86
N ARG A 208 -4.47 -0.30 -4.56
CA ARG A 208 -4.46 -1.73 -4.23
C ARG A 208 -3.06 -2.32 -4.36
N LEU A 209 -2.34 -1.98 -5.44
CA LEU A 209 -0.96 -2.41 -5.66
C LEU A 209 -0.03 -1.88 -4.57
N GLY A 210 -0.07 -0.58 -4.30
CA GLY A 210 0.75 0.06 -3.26
C GLY A 210 0.50 -0.54 -1.89
N THR A 211 -0.76 -0.76 -1.51
CA THR A 211 -1.12 -1.42 -0.24
C THR A 211 -0.61 -2.86 -0.18
N ARG A 212 -0.67 -3.61 -1.29
CA ARG A 212 -0.17 -4.99 -1.38
C ARG A 212 1.34 -5.05 -1.18
N ILE A 213 2.10 -4.26 -1.95
CA ILE A 213 3.57 -4.22 -1.87
C ILE A 213 4.00 -3.77 -0.47
N PHE A 214 3.38 -2.71 0.05
CA PHE A 214 3.65 -2.23 1.41
C PHE A 214 3.35 -3.29 2.48
N GLY A 215 2.24 -4.01 2.37
CA GLY A 215 1.87 -5.07 3.30
C GLY A 215 2.81 -6.29 3.27
N GLN A 216 3.42 -6.58 2.12
CA GLN A 216 4.40 -7.68 1.99
C GLN A 216 5.68 -7.42 2.79
N LEU A 217 6.08 -6.16 2.97
CA LEU A 217 7.27 -5.77 3.73
C LEU A 217 7.05 -5.84 5.25
N GLY A 218 5.81 -5.68 5.73
CA GLY A 218 5.45 -5.83 7.14
C GLY A 218 5.03 -7.25 7.53
N GLY A 219 4.81 -8.14 6.55
CA GLY A 219 4.43 -9.53 6.76
C GLY A 219 5.63 -10.38 7.14
N ARG A 220 5.65 -10.91 8.37
CA ARG A 220 6.53 -12.04 8.73
C ARG A 220 6.42 -13.10 7.62
N PRO A 221 7.52 -13.61 7.03
CA PRO A 221 7.43 -14.62 5.98
C PRO A 221 6.57 -15.76 6.53
N SER A 222 5.51 -16.10 5.81
CA SER A 222 4.61 -17.18 6.18
C SER A 222 5.43 -18.45 6.31
N GLN A 223 5.76 -18.80 7.55
CA GLN A 223 6.44 -20.03 7.88
C GLN A 223 5.57 -21.16 7.31
N PRO A 224 6.12 -22.06 6.47
CA PRO A 224 5.35 -23.19 5.97
C PRO A 224 4.81 -23.95 7.17
N ARG A 225 3.47 -24.00 7.30
CA ARG A 225 2.80 -24.82 8.31
C ARG A 225 3.38 -26.23 8.19
N PRO A 226 4.00 -26.80 9.24
CA PRO A 226 4.34 -28.21 9.20
C PRO A 226 3.01 -28.96 8.98
N SER A 227 2.95 -29.68 7.86
CA SER A 227 1.85 -30.57 7.52
C SER A 227 1.50 -31.38 8.75
N SER A 228 0.25 -31.30 9.18
CA SER A 228 -0.32 -32.12 10.24
C SER A 228 0.05 -33.58 9.98
N GLY A 229 1.00 -34.08 10.77
CA GLY A 229 1.46 -35.45 10.66
C GLY A 229 0.27 -36.39 10.76
N THR A 230 0.12 -37.19 9.72
CA THR A 230 -0.69 -38.41 9.71
C THR A 230 -0.32 -39.22 10.94
N LYS A 231 -1.18 -39.19 11.98
CA LYS A 231 -1.04 -40.09 13.11
C LYS A 231 -1.22 -41.51 12.58
N ALA A 232 -0.10 -42.24 12.56
CA ALA A 232 -0.05 -43.66 12.34
C ALA A 232 -1.05 -44.34 13.29
N ARG A 233 -1.99 -45.05 12.67
CA ARG A 233 -2.99 -45.90 13.32
C ARG A 233 -2.26 -47.12 13.87
N THR A 234 -1.86 -47.07 15.14
CA THR A 234 -1.45 -48.27 15.88
C THR A 234 -2.69 -49.11 16.13
N THR A 235 -2.84 -50.17 15.33
CA THR A 235 -3.68 -51.32 15.65
C THR A 235 -2.99 -52.09 16.76
N ASP A 236 -3.51 -52.01 17.98
CA ASP A 236 -3.20 -52.97 19.02
C ASP A 236 -4.46 -53.74 19.41
N THR A 237 -4.43 -55.02 19.04
CA THR A 237 -5.44 -56.03 19.31
C THR A 237 -5.07 -56.75 20.61
N ARG A 238 -5.94 -56.65 21.62
CA ARG A 238 -6.16 -57.56 22.78
C ARG A 238 -6.99 -56.74 23.79
N GLY A 239 -8.11 -57.17 24.36
CA GLY A 239 -8.76 -58.46 24.49
C GLY A 239 -9.51 -58.43 25.83
N ARG A 240 -10.79 -58.84 25.82
CA ARG A 240 -11.64 -59.25 26.96
C ARG A 240 -12.05 -58.21 28.02
N GLY A 241 -13.37 -58.08 28.18
CA GLY A 241 -13.99 -57.52 29.39
C GLY A 241 -15.46 -57.12 29.22
N ARG A 242 -16.32 -58.07 28.85
CA ARG A 242 -17.77 -57.89 28.80
C ARG A 242 -18.30 -57.86 30.24
N ALA A 243 -18.80 -56.71 30.70
CA ALA A 243 -19.70 -56.63 31.84
C ALA A 243 -20.93 -55.80 31.43
N VAL A 244 -22.03 -56.51 31.24
CA VAL A 244 -23.38 -55.98 31.11
C VAL A 244 -23.80 -55.45 32.48
N ARG A 245 -24.31 -54.22 32.56
CA ARG A 245 -25.28 -53.86 33.59
C ARG A 245 -26.26 -52.81 33.10
N ASP A 246 -27.52 -53.21 33.21
CA ASP A 246 -28.75 -52.51 32.88
C ASP A 246 -28.95 -51.17 33.61
N GLY A 247 -29.69 -50.30 32.91
CA GLY A 247 -30.76 -49.47 33.48
C GLY A 247 -30.34 -48.15 34.13
N ASN A 248 -30.84 -47.02 33.63
CA ASN A 248 -32.12 -46.48 34.12
C ASN A 248 -32.45 -45.10 33.48
N LYS A 249 -33.63 -45.04 32.85
CA LYS A 249 -34.65 -43.98 32.81
C LYS A 249 -34.26 -42.49 32.70
N ASN A 250 -34.73 -41.91 31.58
CA ASN A 250 -35.69 -40.80 31.47
C ASN A 250 -35.65 -39.67 32.52
N ALA A 251 -35.33 -38.46 32.06
CA ALA A 251 -36.03 -37.26 32.49
C ALA A 251 -36.12 -36.26 31.32
N LEU A 252 -37.32 -36.22 30.75
CA LEU A 252 -37.87 -35.09 30.01
C LEU A 252 -38.17 -33.95 30.99
N SER A 253 -37.80 -32.72 30.64
CA SER A 253 -38.42 -31.47 31.12
C SER A 253 -37.74 -30.31 30.38
N GLU A 254 -38.37 -29.27 29.85
CA GLU A 254 -39.75 -28.95 29.51
C GLU A 254 -39.62 -27.73 28.59
N ARG A 255 -40.43 -27.66 27.53
CA ARG A 255 -40.66 -26.42 26.79
C ARG A 255 -41.64 -25.55 27.59
N LYS A 256 -41.41 -24.24 27.67
CA LYS A 256 -42.51 -23.28 27.52
C LYS A 256 -42.07 -21.89 27.02
N PRO A 257 -42.89 -21.21 26.18
CA PRO A 257 -42.55 -19.96 25.51
C PRO A 257 -43.37 -18.74 26.03
N ALA A 258 -43.09 -17.60 25.38
CA ALA A 258 -43.93 -16.41 25.14
C ALA A 258 -43.95 -15.28 26.19
N LYS A 259 -43.63 -14.06 25.71
CA LYS A 259 -44.64 -12.98 25.66
C LYS A 259 -44.25 -11.87 24.68
N ARG A 260 -45.10 -11.67 23.67
CA ARG A 260 -45.28 -10.40 22.94
C ARG A 260 -45.79 -9.33 23.92
N ALA A 261 -45.35 -8.10 23.73
CA ALA A 261 -46.14 -6.92 24.05
C ALA A 261 -45.91 -5.86 22.96
N SER A 262 -46.92 -5.74 22.10
CA SER A 262 -47.23 -4.58 21.28
C SER A 262 -47.43 -3.33 22.13
N GLY A 263 -46.91 -2.20 21.69
CA GLY A 263 -47.19 -0.88 22.27
C GLY A 263 -47.16 0.20 21.18
N SER A 264 -48.30 0.36 20.49
CA SER A 264 -48.61 1.50 19.61
C SER A 264 -49.31 2.59 20.43
N ARG A 265 -48.84 3.84 20.32
CA ARG A 265 -49.58 5.10 20.57
C ARG A 265 -48.71 6.24 20.03
N ARG A 266 -49.01 6.83 18.85
CA ARG A 266 -49.88 8.01 18.62
C ARG A 266 -49.62 9.15 19.61
N HIS A 267 -48.99 10.22 19.13
CA HIS A 267 -49.66 11.49 18.77
C HIS A 267 -48.86 12.20 17.68
#